data_AF-A0A176NUD3-F1
#
_entry.id   AF-A0A176NUD3-F1
#
_cell.length_a   1.000
_cell.length_b   1.000
_cell.length_c   1.000
_cell.angle_alpha   90.00
_cell.angle_beta   90.00
_cell.angle_gamma   90.00
#
_symmetry.space_group_name_H-M   'P 1'
#
loop_
_entity.id
_entity.type
_entity.pdbx_description
1 polymer ?
#
loop_
_entity_poly.entity_id
_entity_poly.type
_entity_poly.pdbx_seq_one_letter_code
_entity_poly.pdbx_strand_id
1 'polypeptide(L)'
;MKVTTQGVKLNEETRARLKSASAKLDRTSHWFMKKAILTFIEKVEAGAGIEEFVAVELLDKDTKRHSIARRLCKDCGSNGVS
;
A
#
# COMPACT_ATOMS: atom_id res chain seq x y z
N MET A 1 -14.36 15.07 15.16
CA MET A 1 -13.72 13.96 14.43
C MET A 1 -12.25 13.95 14.79
N LYS A 2 -11.69 12.85 15.30
CA LYS A 2 -10.24 12.75 15.54
C LYS A 2 -9.55 12.55 14.18
N VAL A 3 -8.68 13.47 13.79
CA VAL A 3 -7.86 13.36 12.57
C VAL A 3 -6.49 12.87 13.01
N THR A 4 -6.10 11.68 12.54
CA THR A 4 -4.77 11.13 12.76
C THR A 4 -3.94 11.32 11.50
N THR A 5 -2.83 12.04 11.59
CA THR A 5 -1.91 12.25 10.47
C THR A 5 -0.94 11.07 10.39
N GLN A 6 -1.03 10.29 9.31
CA GLN A 6 -0.07 9.22 9.02
C GLN A 6 0.81 9.64 7.83
N GLY A 7 2.13 9.65 8.03
CA GLY A 7 3.10 10.07 7.01
C GLY A 7 3.50 8.91 6.10
N VAL A 8 3.46 9.14 4.78
CA VAL A 8 3.98 8.22 3.75
C VAL A 8 5.27 8.82 3.18
N LYS A 9 6.35 8.04 3.18
CA LYS A 9 7.62 8.45 2.58
C LYS A 9 7.55 8.25 1.06
N LEU A 10 7.69 9.34 0.30
CA LEU A 10 7.68 9.33 -1.15
C LEU A 10 8.99 9.94 -1.66
N ASN A 11 9.52 9.40 -2.75
CA ASN A 11 10.65 10.01 -3.46
C ASN A 11 10.16 11.21 -4.29
N GLU A 12 11.08 12.11 -4.67
CA GLU A 12 10.77 13.32 -5.45
C GLU A 12 10.07 12.97 -6.77
N GLU A 13 10.52 11.93 -7.47
CA GLU A 13 9.90 11.44 -8.71
C GLU A 13 8.42 11.07 -8.49
N THR A 14 8.13 10.31 -7.44
CA THR A 14 6.76 9.89 -7.10
C THR A 14 5.90 11.08 -6.71
N ARG A 15 6.47 12.06 -5.99
CA ARG A 15 5.77 13.30 -5.61
C ARG A 15 5.42 14.16 -6.82
N ALA A 16 6.32 14.27 -7.79
CA ALA A 16 6.06 14.98 -9.05
C ALA A 16 4.95 14.29 -9.86
N ARG A 17 4.98 12.95 -9.96
CA ARG A 17 3.93 12.15 -10.61
C ARG A 17 2.57 12.34 -9.92
N LEU A 18 2.53 12.30 -8.58
CA LEU A 18 1.33 12.54 -7.79
C LEU A 18 0.74 13.92 -8.07
N LYS A 19 1.58 14.96 -8.07
CA LYS A 19 1.15 16.34 -8.35
C LYS A 19 0.60 16.49 -9.76
N SER A 20 1.25 15.88 -10.75
CA SER A 20 0.77 15.88 -12.14
C SER A 20 -0.57 15.16 -12.27
N ALA A 21 -0.73 14.00 -11.65
CA ALA A 21 -1.98 13.24 -11.67
C ALA A 21 -3.14 14.00 -11.01
N SER A 22 -2.91 14.64 -9.85
CA SER A 22 -3.95 15.42 -9.19
C SER A 22 -4.31 16.69 -9.98
N ALA A 23 -3.34 17.34 -10.60
CA ALA A 23 -3.57 18.51 -11.45
C ALA A 23 -4.43 18.18 -12.68
N LYS A 24 -4.26 17.01 -13.29
CA LYS A 24 -5.11 16.55 -14.42
C LYS A 24 -6.59 16.42 -14.05
N LEU A 25 -6.89 16.20 -12.77
CA LEU A 25 -8.24 16.08 -12.25
C LEU A 25 -8.76 17.37 -11.61
N ASP A 26 -7.99 18.46 -11.68
CA ASP A 26 -8.29 19.74 -11.01
C ASP A 26 -8.51 19.59 -9.49
N ARG A 27 -7.60 18.84 -8.85
CA ARG A 27 -7.63 18.55 -7.42
C ARG A 27 -6.27 18.68 -6.77
N THR A 28 -6.27 18.94 -5.46
CA THR A 28 -5.04 18.99 -4.65
C THR A 28 -4.45 17.60 -4.45
N SER A 29 -3.12 17.50 -4.31
CA SER A 29 -2.46 16.23 -4.03
C SER A 29 -2.94 15.58 -2.73
N HIS A 30 -3.31 16.38 -1.73
CA HIS A 30 -3.89 15.88 -0.48
C HIS A 30 -5.27 15.24 -0.69
N TRP A 31 -6.18 15.90 -1.43
CA TRP A 31 -7.49 15.33 -1.76
C TRP A 31 -7.35 14.06 -2.59
N PHE A 32 -6.47 14.07 -3.59
CA PHE A 32 -6.21 12.94 -4.47
C PHE A 32 -5.72 11.72 -3.68
N MET A 33 -4.73 11.92 -2.79
CA MET A 33 -4.22 10.85 -1.94
C MET A 33 -5.32 10.26 -1.06
N LYS A 34 -6.14 11.11 -0.42
CA LYS A 34 -7.26 10.67 0.40
C LYS A 34 -8.27 9.85 -0.40
N LYS A 35 -8.65 10.32 -1.60
CA LYS A 35 -9.62 9.63 -2.45
C LYS A 35 -9.08 8.30 -2.96
N ALA A 36 -7.79 8.24 -3.34
CA ALA A 36 -7.13 7.01 -3.73
C ALA A 36 -7.19 5.97 -2.61
N ILE A 37 -6.82 6.33 -1.38
CA ILE A 37 -6.86 5.44 -0.21
C ILE A 37 -8.28 4.90 0.02
N LEU A 38 -9.29 5.77 0.01
CA LEU A 38 -10.68 5.35 0.22
C LEU A 38 -11.11 4.34 -0.85
N THR A 39 -10.82 4.63 -2.12
CA THR A 39 -11.15 3.70 -3.22
C THR A 39 -10.38 2.38 -3.13
N PHE A 40 -9.15 2.38 -2.63
CA PHE A 40 -8.43 1.14 -2.36
C PHE A 40 -9.10 0.31 -1.27
N ILE A 41 -9.53 0.94 -0.16
CA ILE A 41 -10.27 0.26 0.91
C ILE A 41 -11.58 -0.34 0.37
N GLU A 42 -12.37 0.45 -0.36
CA GLU A 42 -13.64 -0.02 -0.96
C GLU A 42 -13.44 -1.25 -1.86
N LYS A 43 -12.36 -1.28 -2.66
CA LYS A 43 -12.02 -2.44 -3.50
C LYS A 43 -11.64 -3.67 -2.67
N VAL A 44 -10.85 -3.51 -1.62
CA VAL A 44 -10.47 -4.61 -0.73
C VAL A 44 -11.69 -5.16 0.02
N GLU A 45 -12.59 -4.28 0.49
CA GLU A 45 -13.85 -4.66 1.13
C GLU A 45 -14.79 -5.41 0.18
N ALA A 46 -14.74 -5.10 -1.12
CA ALA A 46 -15.45 -5.84 -2.17
C ALA A 46 -14.81 -7.19 -2.55
N GLY A 47 -13.67 -7.55 -1.93
CA GLY A 47 -12.99 -8.83 -2.14
C GLY A 47 -11.84 -8.79 -3.16
N ALA A 48 -11.35 -7.62 -3.56
CA ALA A 48 -10.17 -7.53 -4.42
C ALA A 48 -8.92 -8.07 -3.71
N GLY A 49 -8.23 -9.01 -4.36
CA GLY A 49 -6.93 -9.53 -3.92
C GLY A 49 -5.78 -8.57 -4.23
N ILE A 50 -4.58 -8.93 -3.79
CA ILE A 50 -3.37 -8.13 -4.00
C ILE A 50 -2.97 -8.06 -5.48
N GLU A 51 -3.35 -9.08 -6.27
CA GLU A 51 -3.17 -9.17 -7.72
C GLU A 51 -3.82 -8.03 -8.51
N GLU A 52 -4.85 -7.38 -7.97
CA GLU A 52 -5.53 -6.26 -8.63
C GLU A 52 -4.75 -4.93 -8.44
N PHE A 53 -3.80 -4.90 -7.51
CA PHE A 53 -3.06 -3.69 -7.13
C PHE A 53 -1.58 -3.74 -7.53
N VAL A 54 -1.04 -4.95 -7.66
CA VAL A 54 0.36 -5.20 -8.02
C VAL A 54 0.37 -6.06 -9.27
N ALA A 55 1.19 -5.68 -10.25
CA ALA A 55 1.38 -6.49 -11.46
C ALA A 55 1.75 -7.93 -11.10
N VAL A 56 1.19 -8.91 -11.81
CA VAL A 56 1.33 -10.34 -11.47
C VAL A 56 2.80 -10.76 -11.35
N GLU A 57 3.67 -10.29 -12.23
CA GLU A 57 5.13 -10.53 -12.18
C GLU A 57 5.82 -9.98 -10.91
N LEU A 58 5.22 -9.00 -10.24
CA LEU A 58 5.76 -8.40 -9.01
C LEU A 58 5.14 -8.99 -7.74
N LEU A 59 4.06 -9.78 -7.85
CA LEU A 59 3.36 -10.35 -6.70
C LEU A 59 4.23 -11.27 -5.84
N ASP A 60 5.04 -12.14 -6.46
CA ASP A 60 5.95 -13.02 -5.71
C ASP A 60 7.00 -12.21 -4.92
N LYS A 61 7.49 -11.12 -5.49
CA LYS A 61 8.45 -10.22 -4.85
C LYS A 61 7.80 -9.41 -3.72
N ASP A 62 6.55 -8.97 -3.91
CA ASP A 62 5.80 -8.20 -2.92
C ASP A 62 5.39 -9.06 -1.73
N THR A 63 4.84 -10.25 -1.99
CA THR A 63 4.49 -11.27 -0.97
C THR A 63 5.68 -11.59 -0.08
N LYS A 64 6.90 -11.63 -0.63
CA LYS A 64 8.12 -11.91 0.13
C LYS A 64 8.63 -10.72 0.96
N ARG A 65 8.40 -9.46 0.55
CA ARG A 65 8.99 -8.28 1.21
C ARG A 65 8.03 -7.53 2.13
N HIS A 66 6.74 -7.49 1.79
CA HIS A 66 5.77 -6.62 2.44
C HIS A 66 4.64 -7.36 3.15
N SER A 67 4.62 -8.71 3.11
CA SER A 67 3.66 -9.49 3.89
C SER A 67 3.88 -9.36 5.40
N ILE A 68 2.79 -9.07 6.11
CA ILE A 68 2.77 -9.05 7.58
C ILE A 68 3.00 -10.47 8.13
N ALA A 69 2.56 -11.51 7.42
CA ALA A 69 2.79 -12.91 7.78
C ALA A 69 4.28 -13.23 8.02
N ARG A 70 5.19 -12.68 7.21
CA ARG A 70 6.65 -12.84 7.43
C ARG A 70 7.19 -12.06 8.62
N ARG A 71 6.56 -10.94 9.01
CA ARG A 71 6.95 -10.20 10.23
C ARG A 71 6.54 -10.95 11.49
N LEU A 72 5.43 -11.68 11.44
CA LEU A 72 4.94 -12.52 12.54
C LEU A 72 5.68 -13.87 12.61
N CYS A 73 6.27 -14.33 11.50
CA CYS A 73 7.06 -15.57 11.45
C CYS A 73 8.50 -15.45 12.01
N LYS A 74 8.77 -14.44 12.87
CA LYS A 74 10.05 -14.35 13.59
C LYS A 74 10.07 -15.13 14.91
N ASP A 75 8.90 -15.54 15.40
CA ASP A 75 8.74 -16.22 16.70
C ASP A 75 8.43 -17.73 16.60
N CYS A 76 8.31 -18.29 15.40
CA CYS A 76 8.15 -19.74 15.22
C CYS A 76 9.48 -20.41 14.86
N GLY A 77 10.16 -20.92 15.89
CA GLY A 77 10.87 -22.19 15.80
C GLY A 77 12.40 -22.13 15.73
N SER A 78 13.04 -22.10 16.90
CA SER A 78 14.24 -22.91 17.11
C SER A 78 13.98 -23.88 18.28
N ASN A 79 12.90 -24.66 18.21
CA ASN A 79 12.83 -25.91 18.93
C ASN A 79 13.36 -26.99 17.98
N GLY A 80 14.66 -27.23 18.08
CA GLY A 80 15.30 -28.40 17.49
C GLY A 80 14.70 -29.65 18.12
N VAL A 81 13.95 -30.39 17.31
CA VAL A 81 13.64 -31.80 17.53
C VAL A 81 14.26 -32.52 16.34
N SER A 82 15.46 -33.08 16.52
CA SER A 82 15.67 -34.48 16.90
C SER A 82 17.17 -34.78 16.98
#